data_AF-A0A960R937-F1
#
_entry.id   AF-A0A960R937-F1
#
_cell.length_a   1.000
_cell.length_b   1.000
_cell.length_c   1.000
_cell.angle_alpha   90.00
_cell.angle_beta   90.00
_cell.angle_gamma   90.00
#
_symmetry.space_group_name_H-M   'P 1'
#
loop_
_entity.id
_entity.type
_entity.pdbx_description
1 polymer ?
#
loop_
_entity_poly.entity_id
_entity_poly.type
_entity_poly.pdbx_seq_one_letter_code
_entity_poly.pdbx_strand_id
1 'polypeptide(L)'
;GDLNDHIEKVIQMYLRNEFPNITEYNRQAGQIAEKYHFVVIADFPSNFSELAAKRLLSIATSGARCGVYLLMHWDRKKPVPQDFNAEQARAHCLRVVGKKSGTFALNDELIPGVTFSLDQLPEDGLTRDLIHKLGAASRDAERVEVPFSDIAPAEDALWSVETTKELRVPIGRTGATKLQYLAIGRDTRQHALIAGKTGSGKSTLFHVMITNLSLWCSPDEVEFYLVDFKKGVEFKCYANAHLPHARVIAIESDREFGLSVLQRLDEELKRRGDLFRHLGVQDLPGYEKAGGKEAIPRTLLLIDEFQEFFVEDDRIAQNANVLLDRIVR
;
A
#
# COMPACT_ATOMS: atom_id res chain seq x y z
N GLY A 1 3.05 -4.36 -23.76
CA GLY A 1 4.23 -4.43 -22.88
C GLY A 1 3.71 -4.73 -21.50
N ASP A 2 2.85 -3.83 -21.04
CA ASP A 2 2.23 -3.74 -19.72
C ASP A 2 1.77 -5.07 -19.12
N LEU A 3 1.11 -5.94 -19.88
CA LEU A 3 0.67 -7.25 -19.36
C LEU A 3 1.82 -8.21 -19.08
N ASN A 4 2.89 -8.19 -19.87
CA ASN A 4 4.08 -8.99 -19.58
C ASN A 4 4.84 -8.43 -18.38
N ASP A 5 4.93 -7.09 -18.28
CA ASP A 5 5.56 -6.43 -17.13
C ASP A 5 4.74 -6.72 -15.84
N HIS A 6 3.41 -6.76 -15.94
CA HIS A 6 2.51 -7.20 -14.87
C HIS A 6 2.74 -8.66 -14.48
N ILE A 7 2.84 -9.58 -15.46
CA ILE A 7 3.17 -11.00 -15.21
C ILE A 7 4.49 -11.11 -14.44
N GLU A 8 5.52 -10.39 -14.88
CA GLU A 8 6.83 -10.39 -14.22
C GLU A 8 6.74 -9.85 -12.79
N LYS A 9 6.03 -8.74 -12.59
CA LYS A 9 5.77 -8.15 -11.26
C LYS A 9 5.05 -9.15 -10.35
N VAL A 10 3.99 -9.80 -10.82
CA VAL A 10 3.22 -10.78 -10.04
C VAL A 10 4.10 -11.98 -9.65
N ILE A 11 4.90 -12.49 -10.58
CA ILE A 11 5.85 -13.59 -10.30
C ILE A 11 6.84 -13.17 -9.22
N GLN A 12 7.42 -11.97 -9.34
CA GLN A 12 8.48 -11.49 -8.45
C GLN A 12 7.97 -11.05 -7.08
N MET A 13 6.82 -10.40 -7.00
CA MET A 13 6.31 -9.81 -5.76
C MET A 13 5.43 -10.77 -4.97
N TYR A 14 4.66 -11.63 -5.63
CA TYR A 14 3.60 -12.41 -4.98
C TYR A 14 3.84 -13.91 -5.08
N LEU A 15 4.15 -14.45 -6.26
CA LEU A 15 4.11 -15.90 -6.45
C LEU A 15 5.38 -16.62 -5.98
N ARG A 16 6.58 -16.06 -6.23
CA ARG A 16 7.91 -16.67 -5.99
C ARG A 16 7.88 -18.06 -5.32
N ASN A 17 7.83 -18.08 -3.99
CA ASN A 17 7.78 -19.28 -3.15
C ASN A 17 6.62 -19.27 -2.15
N GLU A 18 5.74 -18.25 -2.21
CA GLU A 18 4.67 -18.06 -1.23
C GLU A 18 3.34 -18.63 -1.74
N PHE A 19 3.05 -18.50 -3.04
CA PHE A 19 1.77 -18.97 -3.62
C PHE A 19 1.95 -19.63 -4.98
N PRO A 20 1.24 -20.73 -5.27
CA PRO A 20 1.35 -21.42 -6.55
C PRO A 20 0.79 -20.61 -7.73
N ASN A 21 -0.21 -19.76 -7.50
CA ASN A 21 -0.86 -18.92 -8.51
C ASN A 21 -1.55 -17.70 -7.86
N ILE A 22 -1.97 -16.74 -8.68
CA ILE A 22 -2.60 -15.51 -8.19
C ILE A 22 -3.96 -15.75 -7.52
N THR A 23 -4.68 -16.81 -7.89
CA THR A 23 -5.98 -17.11 -7.29
C THR A 23 -5.84 -17.49 -5.83
N GLU A 24 -4.83 -18.29 -5.50
CA GLU A 24 -4.50 -18.64 -4.11
C GLU A 24 -4.01 -17.42 -3.33
N TYR A 25 -3.16 -16.58 -3.95
CA TYR A 25 -2.75 -15.30 -3.37
C TYR A 25 -3.97 -14.40 -3.08
N ASN A 26 -4.87 -14.22 -4.05
CA ASN A 26 -6.04 -13.34 -3.93
C ASN A 26 -7.01 -13.80 -2.85
N ARG A 27 -7.14 -15.12 -2.63
CA ARG A 27 -7.98 -15.66 -1.55
C ARG A 27 -7.48 -15.18 -0.18
N GLN A 28 -6.17 -15.02 -0.01
CA GLN A 28 -5.57 -14.53 1.24
C GLN A 28 -5.43 -13.00 1.26
N ALA A 29 -5.19 -12.37 0.11
CA ALA A 29 -5.10 -10.92 -0.04
C ALA A 29 -6.43 -10.22 0.26
N GLY A 30 -7.57 -10.87 0.01
CA GLY A 30 -8.88 -10.31 0.30
C GLY A 30 -9.12 -9.00 -0.46
N GLN A 31 -9.23 -7.88 0.26
CA GLN A 31 -9.55 -6.58 -0.32
C GLN A 31 -8.44 -5.96 -1.18
N ILE A 32 -7.19 -6.44 -1.03
CA ILE A 32 -6.03 -6.04 -1.85
C ILE A 32 -5.69 -7.07 -2.94
N ALA A 33 -6.69 -7.85 -3.37
CA ALA A 33 -6.54 -8.81 -4.46
C ALA A 33 -6.10 -8.14 -5.78
N GLU A 34 -5.20 -8.80 -6.50
CA GLU A 34 -4.78 -8.38 -7.83
C GLU A 34 -5.88 -8.69 -8.86
N LYS A 35 -6.02 -7.80 -9.84
CA LYS A 35 -7.04 -7.91 -10.88
C LYS A 35 -6.71 -9.07 -11.83
N TYR A 36 -7.75 -9.76 -12.27
CA TYR A 36 -7.62 -10.67 -13.41
C TYR A 36 -7.68 -9.88 -14.71
N HIS A 37 -6.84 -10.27 -15.66
CA HIS A 37 -6.79 -9.68 -16.99
C HIS A 37 -7.20 -10.72 -18.03
N PHE A 38 -8.14 -10.35 -18.91
CA PHE A 38 -8.53 -11.19 -20.04
C PHE A 38 -8.07 -10.52 -21.33
N VAL A 39 -7.22 -11.21 -22.08
CA VAL A 39 -6.75 -10.79 -23.40
C VAL A 39 -7.57 -11.52 -24.43
N VAL A 40 -8.37 -10.80 -25.22
CA VAL A 40 -9.20 -11.37 -26.27
C VAL A 40 -8.68 -10.95 -27.63
N ILE A 41 -8.32 -11.93 -28.47
CA ILE A 41 -7.80 -11.72 -29.83
C ILE A 41 -8.68 -12.46 -30.82
N ALA A 42 -9.34 -11.72 -31.72
CA ALA A 42 -10.34 -12.28 -32.63
C ALA A 42 -9.78 -12.78 -33.98
N ASP A 43 -8.60 -12.33 -34.42
CA ASP A 43 -8.07 -12.64 -35.76
C ASP A 43 -6.54 -12.77 -35.77
N PHE A 44 -5.98 -13.55 -34.85
CA PHE A 44 -4.55 -13.88 -34.92
C PHE A 44 -4.29 -14.77 -36.15
N PRO A 45 -3.22 -14.55 -36.94
CA PRO A 45 -2.06 -13.66 -36.74
C PRO A 45 -2.12 -12.27 -37.40
N SER A 46 -3.28 -11.78 -37.86
CA SER A 46 -3.37 -10.51 -38.58
C SER A 46 -2.82 -9.33 -37.77
N ASN A 47 -1.97 -8.50 -38.39
CA ASN A 47 -1.37 -7.31 -37.77
C ASN A 47 -0.50 -7.59 -36.52
N PHE A 48 0.01 -8.81 -36.35
CA PHE A 48 1.00 -9.12 -35.32
C PHE A 48 2.42 -8.93 -35.84
N SER A 49 3.20 -8.10 -35.16
CA SER A 49 4.66 -8.06 -35.32
C SER A 49 5.33 -9.23 -34.61
N GLU A 50 6.58 -9.53 -34.97
CA GLU A 50 7.39 -10.57 -34.31
C GLU A 50 7.46 -10.35 -32.78
N LEU A 51 7.70 -9.10 -32.35
CA LEU A 51 7.72 -8.74 -30.93
C LEU A 51 6.36 -8.96 -30.25
N ALA A 52 5.25 -8.64 -30.92
CA ALA A 52 3.91 -8.85 -30.38
C ALA A 52 3.58 -10.35 -30.25
N ALA A 53 3.98 -11.16 -31.23
CA ALA A 53 3.80 -12.61 -31.21
C ALA A 53 4.62 -13.27 -30.10
N LYS A 54 5.87 -12.86 -29.90
CA LYS A 54 6.71 -13.32 -28.78
C LYS A 54 6.10 -12.96 -27.42
N ARG A 55 5.58 -11.74 -27.28
CA ARG A 55 4.86 -11.28 -26.07
C ARG A 55 3.57 -12.06 -25.83
N LEU A 56 2.85 -12.41 -26.88
CA LEU A 56 1.65 -13.23 -26.80
C LEU A 56 1.95 -14.65 -26.32
N LEU A 57 3.04 -15.24 -26.81
CA LEU A 57 3.51 -16.55 -26.37
C LEU A 57 3.89 -16.56 -24.89
N SER A 58 4.53 -15.49 -24.39
CA SER A 58 4.79 -15.30 -22.96
C SER A 58 3.50 -15.29 -22.13
N ILE A 59 2.46 -14.58 -22.60
CA ILE A 59 1.14 -14.59 -21.96
C ILE A 59 0.51 -16.01 -21.98
N ALA A 60 0.56 -16.70 -23.12
CA ALA A 60 0.01 -18.05 -23.25
C ALA A 60 0.69 -19.05 -22.28
N THR A 61 1.99 -18.91 -22.05
CA THR A 61 2.78 -19.86 -21.24
C THR A 61 2.68 -19.59 -19.74
N SER A 62 2.77 -18.32 -19.33
CA SER A 62 2.90 -17.93 -17.90
C SER A 62 1.74 -17.09 -17.37
N GLY A 63 0.89 -16.57 -18.26
CA GLY A 63 -0.16 -15.62 -17.91
C GLY A 63 -1.20 -16.19 -16.95
N ALA A 64 -1.70 -17.40 -17.20
CA ALA A 64 -2.79 -17.98 -16.41
C ALA A 64 -2.46 -18.07 -14.91
N ARG A 65 -1.21 -18.43 -14.59
CA ARG A 65 -0.72 -18.52 -13.20
C ARG A 65 -0.68 -17.15 -12.52
N CYS A 66 -0.56 -16.08 -13.30
CA CYS A 66 -0.51 -14.69 -12.87
C CYS A 66 -1.84 -13.95 -13.04
N GLY A 67 -2.92 -14.66 -13.41
CA GLY A 67 -4.25 -14.06 -13.60
C GLY A 67 -4.47 -13.38 -14.95
N VAL A 68 -3.55 -13.56 -15.89
CA VAL A 68 -3.69 -13.07 -17.27
C VAL A 68 -4.14 -14.24 -18.16
N TYR A 69 -5.41 -14.24 -18.55
CA TYR A 69 -6.00 -15.28 -19.37
C TYR A 69 -6.06 -14.86 -20.83
N LEU A 70 -5.71 -15.78 -21.72
CA LEU A 70 -5.74 -15.57 -23.16
C LEU A 70 -6.92 -16.31 -23.80
N LEU A 71 -7.76 -15.55 -24.51
CA LEU A 71 -8.78 -16.06 -25.41
C LEU A 71 -8.41 -15.63 -26.82
N MET A 72 -8.03 -16.59 -27.65
CA MET A 72 -7.51 -16.29 -28.99
C MET A 72 -8.21 -17.15 -30.04
N HIS A 73 -8.77 -16.49 -31.04
CA HIS A 73 -9.10 -17.10 -32.30
C HIS A 73 -7.89 -17.05 -33.23
N TRP A 74 -7.51 -18.22 -33.76
CA TRP A 74 -6.35 -18.40 -34.61
C TRP A 74 -6.76 -18.87 -36.01
N ASP A 75 -6.63 -17.97 -36.98
CA ASP A 75 -6.78 -18.30 -38.40
C ASP A 75 -5.54 -19.05 -38.92
N ARG A 76 -5.70 -20.37 -39.06
CA ARG A 76 -4.64 -21.28 -39.52
C ARG A 76 -4.29 -21.12 -41.01
N LYS A 77 -5.06 -20.34 -41.77
CA LYS A 77 -4.79 -20.10 -43.21
C LYS A 77 -3.73 -19.02 -43.42
N LYS A 78 -3.48 -18.18 -42.42
CA LYS A 78 -2.52 -17.09 -42.49
C LYS A 78 -1.15 -17.55 -41.97
N PRO A 79 -0.05 -17.07 -42.56
CA PRO A 79 1.29 -17.35 -42.03
C PRO A 79 1.43 -16.69 -40.65
N VAL A 80 1.98 -17.44 -39.69
CA VAL A 80 2.33 -16.90 -38.38
C VAL A 80 3.72 -16.23 -38.42
N PRO A 81 3.97 -15.23 -37.55
CA PRO A 81 5.29 -14.63 -37.39
C PRO A 81 6.37 -15.69 -37.08
N GLN A 82 7.59 -15.49 -37.58
CA GLN A 82 8.67 -16.48 -37.56
C GLN A 82 9.06 -16.89 -36.13
N ASP A 83 9.04 -15.95 -35.18
CA ASP A 83 9.43 -16.19 -33.79
C ASP A 83 8.28 -16.77 -32.94
N PHE A 84 7.12 -17.03 -33.54
CA PHE A 84 5.97 -17.61 -32.82
C PHE A 84 6.05 -19.14 -32.77
N ASN A 85 6.43 -19.68 -31.61
CA ASN A 85 6.42 -21.13 -31.39
C ASN A 85 4.98 -21.65 -31.17
N ALA A 86 4.41 -22.20 -32.24
CA ALA A 86 3.08 -22.79 -32.24
C ALA A 86 2.94 -23.99 -31.28
N GLU A 87 3.94 -24.86 -31.19
CA GLU A 87 3.87 -26.06 -30.34
C GLU A 87 3.85 -25.67 -28.86
N GLN A 88 4.69 -24.72 -28.48
CA GLN A 88 4.73 -24.18 -27.12
C GLN A 88 3.39 -23.54 -26.74
N ALA A 89 2.79 -22.73 -27.61
CA ALA A 89 1.45 -22.16 -27.36
C ALA A 89 0.41 -23.26 -27.14
N ARG A 90 0.43 -24.32 -27.95
CA ARG A 90 -0.52 -25.45 -27.85
C ARG A 90 -0.34 -26.28 -26.58
N ALA A 91 0.88 -26.38 -26.06
CA ALA A 91 1.16 -27.11 -24.82
C ALA A 91 0.56 -26.41 -23.58
N HIS A 92 0.37 -25.09 -23.63
CA HIS A 92 -0.11 -24.28 -22.50
C HIS A 92 -1.55 -23.77 -22.66
N CYS A 93 -2.21 -24.02 -23.80
CA CYS A 93 -3.57 -23.56 -24.07
C CYS A 93 -4.51 -24.73 -24.38
N LEU A 94 -5.74 -24.64 -23.88
CA LEU A 94 -6.83 -25.51 -24.31
C LEU A 94 -7.29 -25.08 -25.71
N ARG A 95 -7.37 -26.03 -26.63
CA ARG A 95 -7.71 -25.77 -28.03
C ARG A 95 -9.10 -26.30 -28.33
N VAL A 96 -9.95 -25.44 -28.86
CA VAL A 96 -11.29 -25.81 -29.33
C VAL A 96 -11.29 -25.70 -30.84
N VAL A 97 -11.52 -26.81 -31.53
CA VAL A 97 -11.54 -26.87 -33.00
C VAL A 97 -12.91 -27.32 -33.47
N GLY A 98 -13.67 -26.42 -34.09
CA GLY A 98 -14.95 -26.74 -34.71
C GLY A 98 -14.76 -27.58 -35.99
N LYS A 99 -15.60 -28.59 -36.19
CA LYS A 99 -15.67 -29.39 -37.42
C LYS A 99 -16.95 -29.10 -38.19
N LYS A 100 -16.92 -29.30 -39.51
CA LYS A 100 -18.07 -29.06 -40.42
C LYS A 100 -19.34 -29.86 -40.06
N SER A 101 -19.20 -30.95 -39.31
CA SER A 101 -20.29 -31.81 -38.82
C SER A 101 -21.06 -31.25 -37.61
N GLY A 102 -20.74 -30.04 -37.12
CA GLY A 102 -21.34 -29.50 -35.88
C GLY A 102 -20.76 -30.09 -34.59
N THR A 103 -19.75 -30.95 -34.71
CA THR A 103 -18.96 -31.48 -33.59
C THR A 103 -17.71 -30.62 -33.38
N PHE A 104 -17.12 -30.67 -32.18
CA PHE A 104 -15.84 -30.03 -31.89
C PHE A 104 -14.82 -31.04 -31.39
N ALA A 105 -13.55 -30.66 -31.46
CA ALA A 105 -12.47 -31.38 -30.81
C ALA A 105 -11.82 -30.50 -29.74
N LEU A 106 -11.50 -31.09 -28.59
CA LEU A 106 -10.64 -30.48 -27.57
C LEU A 106 -9.23 -31.03 -27.74
N ASN A 107 -8.25 -30.14 -27.91
CA ASN A 107 -6.86 -30.53 -28.15
C ASN A 107 -6.69 -31.57 -29.28
N ASP A 108 -7.50 -31.44 -30.33
CA ASP A 108 -7.58 -32.34 -31.49
C ASP A 108 -8.27 -33.71 -31.22
N GLU A 109 -8.74 -33.96 -30.00
CA GLU A 109 -9.51 -35.15 -29.64
C GLU A 109 -11.02 -34.91 -29.75
N LEU A 110 -11.72 -35.82 -30.43
CA LEU A 110 -13.18 -35.82 -30.47
C LEU A 110 -13.72 -36.36 -29.15
N ILE A 111 -14.74 -35.70 -28.61
CA ILE A 111 -15.47 -36.20 -27.44
C ILE A 111 -16.77 -36.85 -27.95
N PRO A 112 -16.88 -38.19 -27.93
CA PRO A 112 -18.06 -38.88 -28.41
C PRO A 112 -19.31 -38.44 -27.66
N GLY A 113 -20.41 -38.21 -28.39
CA GLY A 113 -21.70 -37.84 -27.79
C GLY A 113 -21.85 -36.39 -27.34
N VAL A 114 -20.85 -35.53 -27.56
CA VAL A 114 -20.92 -34.10 -27.21
C VAL A 114 -21.07 -33.24 -28.46
N THR A 115 -22.06 -32.35 -28.45
CA THR A 115 -22.30 -31.35 -29.50
C THR A 115 -21.81 -29.97 -29.06
N PHE A 116 -21.41 -29.13 -30.03
CA PHE A 116 -21.00 -27.75 -29.75
C PHE A 116 -22.11 -26.79 -30.15
N SER A 117 -22.65 -26.07 -29.17
CA SER A 117 -23.57 -24.95 -29.41
C SER A 117 -22.91 -23.67 -28.90
N LEU A 118 -22.80 -22.66 -29.77
CA LEU A 118 -22.43 -21.33 -29.33
C LEU A 118 -23.63 -20.69 -28.66
N ASP A 119 -23.40 -20.09 -27.49
CA ASP A 119 -24.41 -19.26 -26.85
C ASP A 119 -24.80 -18.10 -27.76
N GLN A 120 -26.09 -17.79 -27.80
CA GLN A 120 -26.59 -16.60 -28.47
C GLN A 120 -26.28 -15.38 -27.61
N LEU A 121 -26.19 -14.22 -28.26
CA LEU A 121 -26.12 -12.95 -27.53
C LEU A 121 -27.32 -12.85 -26.57
N PRO A 122 -27.09 -12.50 -25.30
CA PRO A 122 -28.17 -12.32 -24.36
C PRO A 122 -29.13 -11.22 -24.83
N GLU A 123 -30.39 -11.32 -24.44
CA GLU A 123 -31.40 -10.31 -24.77
C GLU A 123 -30.96 -8.90 -24.30
N ASP A 124 -31.36 -7.86 -25.04
CA ASP A 124 -30.96 -6.48 -24.76
C ASP A 124 -31.31 -6.04 -23.32
N GLY A 125 -32.41 -6.55 -22.76
CA GLY A 125 -32.80 -6.30 -21.37
C GLY A 125 -31.75 -6.81 -20.38
N LEU A 126 -31.35 -8.07 -20.52
CA LEU A 126 -30.33 -8.69 -19.67
C LEU A 126 -28.96 -8.01 -19.83
N THR A 127 -28.59 -7.65 -21.07
CA THR A 127 -27.34 -6.93 -21.35
C THR A 127 -27.29 -5.58 -20.64
N ARG A 128 -28.37 -4.79 -20.73
CA ARG A 128 -28.47 -3.50 -20.03
C ARG A 128 -28.39 -3.66 -18.51
N ASP A 129 -29.11 -4.63 -17.96
CA ASP A 129 -29.11 -4.90 -16.52
C ASP A 129 -27.72 -5.32 -16.01
N LEU A 130 -27.00 -6.16 -16.77
CA LEU A 130 -25.64 -6.56 -16.46
C LEU A 130 -24.68 -5.37 -16.47
N ILE A 131 -24.72 -4.53 -17.51
CA ILE A 131 -23.86 -3.34 -17.61
C ILE A 131 -24.13 -2.39 -16.44
N HIS A 132 -25.40 -2.16 -16.09
CA HIS A 132 -25.75 -1.30 -14.96
C HIS A 132 -25.24 -1.85 -13.63
N LYS A 133 -25.43 -3.15 -13.36
CA LYS A 133 -24.93 -3.82 -12.15
C LYS A 133 -23.40 -3.77 -12.06
N LEU A 134 -22.70 -4.06 -13.16
CA LEU A 134 -21.24 -3.99 -13.23
C LEU A 134 -20.74 -2.55 -13.02
N GLY A 135 -21.40 -1.56 -13.62
CA GLY A 135 -21.07 -0.15 -13.43
C GLY A 135 -21.25 0.31 -11.98
N ALA A 136 -22.33 -0.12 -11.32
CA ALA A 136 -22.54 0.16 -9.91
C ALA A 136 -21.46 -0.50 -9.03
N ALA A 137 -21.22 -1.82 -9.21
CA ALA A 137 -20.22 -2.56 -8.43
C ALA A 137 -18.79 -2.07 -8.67
N SER A 138 -18.46 -1.59 -9.87
CA SER A 138 -17.13 -1.07 -10.20
C SER A 138 -16.78 0.19 -9.39
N ARG A 139 -17.77 0.99 -8.99
CA ARG A 139 -17.53 2.20 -8.17
C ARG A 139 -17.07 1.85 -6.76
N ASP A 140 -17.56 0.74 -6.23
CA ASP A 140 -17.23 0.28 -4.88
C ASP A 140 -15.93 -0.55 -4.88
N ALA A 141 -15.65 -1.27 -5.98
CA ALA A 141 -14.44 -2.09 -6.13
C ALA A 141 -13.12 -1.29 -6.17
N GLU A 142 -13.17 0.03 -6.41
CA GLU A 142 -11.98 0.89 -6.36
C GLU A 142 -11.60 1.32 -4.92
N ARG A 143 -12.48 1.12 -3.93
CA ARG A 143 -12.19 1.42 -2.53
C ARG A 143 -11.58 0.21 -1.86
N VAL A 144 -10.25 0.15 -1.90
CA VAL A 144 -9.49 -0.79 -1.09
C VAL A 144 -9.39 -0.24 0.33
N GLU A 145 -10.21 -0.78 1.23
CA GLU A 145 -10.16 -0.45 2.65
C GLU A 145 -9.40 -1.55 3.39
N VAL A 146 -8.35 -1.20 4.13
CA VAL A 146 -7.67 -2.17 5.00
C VAL A 146 -8.27 -2.03 6.40
N PRO A 147 -8.95 -3.07 6.93
CA PRO A 147 -9.45 -3.03 8.30
C PRO A 147 -8.32 -2.72 9.28
N PHE A 148 -8.57 -1.82 10.23
CA PHE A 148 -7.56 -1.43 11.22
C PHE A 148 -7.09 -2.63 12.07
N SER A 149 -7.97 -3.60 12.31
CA SER A 149 -7.65 -4.86 12.99
C SER A 149 -6.54 -5.67 12.32
N ASP A 150 -6.32 -5.50 11.02
CA ASP A 150 -5.28 -6.24 10.30
C ASP A 150 -3.86 -5.72 10.60
N ILE A 151 -3.76 -4.51 11.15
CA ILE A 151 -2.48 -3.85 11.46
C ILE A 151 -2.31 -3.55 12.96
N ALA A 152 -3.38 -3.72 13.75
CA ALA A 152 -3.38 -3.63 15.20
C ALA A 152 -2.76 -4.88 15.83
N PRO A 153 -2.12 -4.77 17.01
CA PRO A 153 -1.66 -5.93 17.77
C PRO A 153 -2.82 -6.75 18.32
N ALA A 154 -2.56 -8.03 18.58
CA ALA A 154 -3.39 -8.83 19.48
C ALA A 154 -3.26 -8.31 20.93
N GLU A 155 -4.24 -8.61 21.79
CA GLU A 155 -4.27 -8.09 23.17
C GLU A 155 -3.03 -8.43 24.00
N ASP A 156 -2.44 -9.62 23.80
CA ASP A 156 -1.23 -10.08 24.46
C ASP A 156 0.06 -9.44 23.92
N ALA A 157 -0.03 -8.72 22.81
CA ALA A 157 1.06 -7.99 22.17
C ALA A 157 0.95 -6.46 22.34
N LEU A 158 0.01 -5.98 23.17
CA LEU A 158 -0.07 -4.56 23.52
C LEU A 158 1.20 -4.12 24.25
N TRP A 159 1.75 -2.97 23.82
CA TRP A 159 2.94 -2.35 24.41
C TRP A 159 4.17 -3.27 24.46
N SER A 160 4.30 -4.17 23.48
CA SER A 160 5.41 -5.13 23.41
C SER A 160 6.63 -4.63 22.62
N VAL A 161 6.60 -3.41 22.07
CA VAL A 161 7.63 -2.90 21.15
C VAL A 161 8.45 -1.78 21.79
N GLU A 162 9.76 -1.98 21.81
CA GLU A 162 10.76 -0.97 22.17
C GLU A 162 11.13 -0.08 20.98
N THR A 163 11.44 1.19 21.23
CA THR A 163 11.70 2.23 20.23
C THR A 163 13.09 2.85 20.33
N THR A 164 13.92 2.36 21.28
CA THR A 164 15.27 2.81 21.57
C THR A 164 16.11 3.03 20.31
N LYS A 165 16.10 2.05 19.40
CA LYS A 165 16.91 2.07 18.17
C LYS A 165 16.24 2.79 17.01
N GLU A 166 14.94 2.59 16.84
CA GLU A 166 14.18 3.06 15.70
C GLU A 166 12.68 3.02 16.02
N LEU A 167 11.94 4.06 15.65
CA LEU A 167 10.49 4.10 15.73
C LEU A 167 9.92 3.49 14.44
N ARG A 168 9.19 2.39 14.55
CA ARG A 168 8.57 1.70 13.40
C ARG A 168 7.07 1.61 13.59
N VAL A 169 6.31 2.23 12.69
CA VAL A 169 4.85 2.22 12.73
C VAL A 169 4.28 1.48 11.52
N PRO A 170 3.42 0.46 11.71
CA PRO A 170 2.68 -0.12 10.60
C PRO A 170 1.66 0.90 10.08
N ILE A 171 1.72 1.21 8.79
CA ILE A 171 0.83 2.20 8.14
C ILE A 171 -0.14 1.57 7.13
N GLY A 172 -0.02 0.26 6.90
CA GLY A 172 -0.85 -0.47 5.96
C GLY A 172 -0.28 -1.85 5.65
N ARG A 173 -0.69 -2.42 4.52
CA ARG A 173 -0.22 -3.73 4.04
C ARG A 173 0.41 -3.61 2.67
N THR A 174 1.45 -4.39 2.45
CA THR A 174 2.08 -4.61 1.15
C THR A 174 1.86 -6.06 0.76
N GLY A 175 0.93 -6.27 -0.17
CA GLY A 175 0.49 -7.61 -0.57
C GLY A 175 -0.22 -8.38 0.54
N ALA A 176 -0.46 -9.67 0.30
CA ALA A 176 -1.39 -10.47 1.11
C ALA A 176 -1.02 -10.64 2.59
N THR A 177 0.24 -10.53 3.01
CA THR A 177 0.63 -10.90 4.39
C THR A 177 1.58 -9.92 5.08
N LYS A 178 2.17 -8.97 4.35
CA LYS A 178 3.25 -8.13 4.89
C LYS A 178 2.71 -6.77 5.33
N LEU A 179 3.09 -6.35 6.53
CA LEU A 179 2.84 -4.99 6.99
C LEU A 179 3.80 -4.02 6.31
N GLN A 180 3.27 -2.89 5.84
CA GLN A 180 4.07 -1.76 5.40
C GLN A 180 4.38 -0.89 6.60
N TYR A 181 5.67 -0.65 6.84
CA TYR A 181 6.13 0.19 7.94
C TYR A 181 6.60 1.55 7.44
N LEU A 182 6.31 2.58 8.21
CA LEU A 182 7.05 3.84 8.22
C LEU A 182 8.07 3.76 9.36
N ALA A 183 9.34 4.00 9.05
CA ALA A 183 10.44 3.90 10.02
C ALA A 183 11.18 5.23 10.12
N ILE A 184 11.29 5.75 11.34
CA ILE A 184 11.87 7.05 11.67
C ILE A 184 12.77 6.87 12.92
N GLY A 185 13.75 7.74 13.14
CA GLY A 185 14.56 7.74 14.36
C GLY A 185 15.95 7.14 14.21
N ARG A 186 16.37 6.76 12.99
CA ARG A 186 17.63 6.08 12.70
C ARG A 186 18.35 6.66 11.49
N ASP A 187 19.67 6.80 11.60
CA ASP A 187 20.55 7.38 10.58
C ASP A 187 20.05 8.78 10.15
N THR A 188 19.83 9.00 8.85
CA THR A 188 19.30 10.25 8.29
C THR A 188 17.77 10.29 8.25
N ARG A 189 17.07 9.24 8.68
CA ARG A 189 15.60 9.11 8.62
C ARG A 189 14.97 9.58 9.92
N GLN A 190 15.10 10.87 10.22
CA GLN A 190 14.62 11.45 11.49
C GLN A 190 13.28 12.17 11.36
N HIS A 191 12.93 12.62 10.15
CA HIS A 191 11.75 13.46 9.89
C HIS A 191 11.01 12.97 8.65
N ALA A 192 9.70 13.27 8.58
CA ALA A 192 8.86 12.93 7.44
C ALA A 192 7.99 14.12 7.03
N LEU A 193 7.85 14.32 5.72
CA LEU A 193 6.90 15.27 5.13
C LEU A 193 5.81 14.48 4.41
N ILE A 194 4.55 14.70 4.81
CA ILE A 194 3.39 14.04 4.21
C ILE A 194 2.60 15.09 3.43
N ALA A 195 2.44 14.87 2.13
CA ALA A 195 1.72 15.76 1.23
C ALA A 195 0.63 15.00 0.47
N GLY A 196 -0.53 15.64 0.30
CA GLY A 196 -1.65 15.07 -0.44
C GLY A 196 -2.80 16.05 -0.55
N LYS A 197 -3.55 15.99 -1.65
CA LYS A 197 -4.77 16.79 -1.83
C LYS A 197 -5.86 16.41 -0.81
N THR A 198 -6.83 17.29 -0.58
CA THR A 198 -8.00 16.96 0.24
C THR A 198 -8.65 15.65 -0.22
N GLY A 199 -8.95 14.76 0.73
CA GLY A 199 -9.51 13.44 0.45
C GLY A 199 -8.49 12.37 0.05
N SER A 200 -7.18 12.67 0.04
CA SER A 200 -6.12 11.68 -0.24
C SER A 200 -5.83 10.70 0.91
N GLY A 201 -6.40 10.93 2.10
CA GLY A 201 -6.17 10.10 3.29
C GLY A 201 -5.04 10.57 4.21
N LYS A 202 -4.51 11.80 4.06
CA LYS A 202 -3.50 12.38 4.96
C LYS A 202 -3.90 12.29 6.45
N SER A 203 -5.08 12.78 6.79
CA SER A 203 -5.61 12.72 8.17
C SER A 203 -5.74 11.28 8.66
N THR A 204 -6.25 10.38 7.80
CA THR A 204 -6.33 8.95 8.10
C THR A 204 -4.96 8.35 8.40
N LEU A 205 -3.92 8.72 7.65
CA LEU A 205 -2.55 8.27 7.91
C LEU A 205 -2.04 8.75 9.28
N PHE A 206 -2.29 10.01 9.66
CA PHE A 206 -1.94 10.49 11.01
C PHE A 206 -2.64 9.68 12.09
N HIS A 207 -3.95 9.40 11.92
CA HIS A 207 -4.68 8.56 12.86
C HIS A 207 -4.09 7.16 12.97
N VAL A 208 -3.83 6.51 11.83
CA VAL A 208 -3.19 5.18 11.79
C VAL A 208 -1.84 5.22 12.50
N MET A 209 -1.04 6.26 12.31
CA MET A 209 0.25 6.38 12.98
C MET A 209 0.11 6.48 14.50
N ILE A 210 -0.74 7.39 14.98
CA ILE A 210 -0.95 7.64 16.40
C ILE A 210 -1.53 6.40 17.08
N THR A 211 -2.59 5.82 16.52
CA THR A 211 -3.25 4.66 17.14
C THR A 211 -2.36 3.42 17.14
N ASN A 212 -1.67 3.11 16.03
CA ASN A 212 -0.79 1.93 16.01
C ASN A 212 0.39 2.09 16.95
N LEU A 213 1.05 3.27 16.98
CA LEU A 213 2.12 3.49 17.95
C LEU A 213 1.61 3.40 19.39
N SER A 214 0.40 3.90 19.68
CA SER A 214 -0.20 3.82 21.01
C SER A 214 -0.54 2.38 21.43
N LEU A 215 -0.81 1.49 20.48
CA LEU A 215 -1.13 0.08 20.74
C LEU A 215 0.14 -0.77 20.87
N TRP A 216 1.14 -0.54 20.01
CA TRP A 216 2.36 -1.34 19.98
C TRP A 216 3.41 -0.89 21.02
N CYS A 217 3.46 0.40 21.36
CA CYS A 217 4.47 0.98 22.23
C CYS A 217 3.83 1.58 23.48
N SER A 218 4.46 1.43 24.65
CA SER A 218 3.96 2.05 25.89
C SER A 218 4.21 3.58 25.88
N PRO A 219 3.58 4.35 26.79
CA PRO A 219 3.88 5.77 26.97
C PRO A 219 5.33 6.07 27.41
N ASP A 220 6.05 5.07 27.92
CA ASP A 220 7.47 5.20 28.27
C ASP A 220 8.39 5.05 27.05
N GLU A 221 7.85 4.51 25.95
CA GLU A 221 8.55 4.31 24.67
C GLU A 221 8.27 5.45 23.68
N VAL A 222 7.04 5.93 23.59
CA VAL A 222 6.66 6.97 22.62
C VAL A 222 5.72 7.99 23.23
N GLU A 223 5.92 9.25 22.87
CA GLU A 223 5.02 10.34 23.25
C GLU A 223 4.71 11.26 22.07
N PHE A 224 3.51 11.86 22.09
CA PHE A 224 2.99 12.66 21.00
C PHE A 224 2.83 14.13 21.37
N TYR A 225 3.26 14.98 20.43
CA TYR A 225 2.93 16.39 20.37
C TYR A 225 2.11 16.59 19.10
N LEU A 226 0.82 16.85 19.27
CA LEU A 226 -0.15 16.92 18.19
C LEU A 226 -0.54 18.38 17.98
N VAL A 227 -0.27 18.94 16.79
CA VAL A 227 -0.58 20.33 16.46
C VAL A 227 -1.47 20.39 15.23
N ASP A 228 -2.66 20.99 15.36
CA ASP A 228 -3.60 21.23 14.26
C ASP A 228 -3.83 22.75 14.13
N PHE A 229 -3.34 23.34 13.04
CA PHE A 229 -3.50 24.76 12.72
C PHE A 229 -4.84 25.12 12.06
N LYS A 230 -5.67 24.13 11.72
CA LYS A 230 -6.94 24.36 11.03
C LYS A 230 -8.06 24.63 12.05
N LYS A 231 -9.27 24.92 11.56
CA LYS A 231 -10.53 24.80 12.32
C LYS A 231 -10.86 23.36 12.75
N GLY A 232 -9.84 22.49 12.77
CA GLY A 232 -9.93 21.05 12.84
C GLY A 232 -9.93 20.57 14.28
N VAL A 233 -10.82 19.62 14.54
CA VAL A 233 -10.85 18.84 15.78
C VAL A 233 -10.13 17.51 15.57
N GLU A 234 -9.19 17.44 14.61
CA GLU A 234 -8.60 16.18 14.12
C GLU A 234 -8.05 15.36 15.29
N PHE A 235 -7.25 16.00 16.14
CA PHE A 235 -6.65 15.37 17.31
C PHE A 235 -7.47 15.49 18.60
N LYS A 236 -8.65 16.13 18.57
CA LYS A 236 -9.51 16.32 19.75
C LYS A 236 -9.99 15.00 20.35
N CYS A 237 -10.16 13.98 19.51
CA CYS A 237 -10.54 12.65 19.97
C CYS A 237 -9.56 12.09 21.00
N TYR A 238 -8.25 12.34 20.85
CA TYR A 238 -7.22 11.87 21.76
C TYR A 238 -7.21 12.62 23.09
N ALA A 239 -7.55 13.91 23.07
CA ALA A 239 -7.73 14.70 24.29
C ALA A 239 -8.93 14.18 25.09
N ASN A 240 -10.07 13.97 24.42
CA ASN A 240 -11.28 13.45 25.06
C ASN A 240 -11.08 12.04 25.63
N ALA A 241 -10.33 11.20 24.92
CA ALA A 241 -10.00 9.84 25.35
C ALA A 241 -8.88 9.79 26.41
N HIS A 242 -8.27 10.94 26.78
CA HIS A 242 -7.15 11.02 27.70
C HIS A 242 -5.99 10.08 27.31
N LEU A 243 -5.60 10.11 26.04
CA LEU A 243 -4.55 9.24 25.52
C LEU A 243 -3.24 9.45 26.32
N PRO A 244 -2.71 8.42 27.01
CA PRO A 244 -1.58 8.59 27.94
C PRO A 244 -0.28 8.99 27.23
N HIS A 245 -0.15 8.66 25.95
CA HIS A 245 0.98 9.04 25.12
C HIS A 245 0.98 10.52 24.71
N ALA A 246 -0.18 11.20 24.73
CA ALA A 246 -0.28 12.57 24.26
C ALA A 246 0.16 13.57 25.35
N ARG A 247 1.30 14.25 25.14
CA ARG A 247 1.82 15.28 26.05
C ARG A 247 1.21 16.64 25.79
N VAL A 248 1.01 16.95 24.51
CA VAL A 248 0.40 18.19 24.05
C VAL A 248 -0.54 17.88 22.90
N ILE A 249 -1.75 18.45 22.98
CA ILE A 249 -2.71 18.43 21.88
C ILE A 249 -3.16 19.88 21.67
N ALA A 250 -2.64 20.48 20.62
CA ALA A 250 -3.00 21.81 20.14
C ALA A 250 -4.16 21.67 19.15
N ILE A 251 -5.36 22.04 19.58
CA ILE A 251 -6.58 21.99 18.76
C ILE A 251 -6.95 23.44 18.44
N GLU A 252 -7.28 23.73 17.18
CA GLU A 252 -7.65 25.09 16.73
C GLU A 252 -6.63 26.15 17.20
N SER A 253 -5.36 25.80 17.12
CA SER A 253 -4.30 26.57 17.78
C SER A 253 -3.76 27.67 16.88
N ASP A 254 -3.52 28.84 17.47
CA ASP A 254 -2.86 29.93 16.79
C ASP A 254 -1.36 29.63 16.56
N ARG A 255 -0.72 30.46 15.74
CA ARG A 255 0.70 30.31 15.38
C ARG A 255 1.59 30.46 16.62
N GLU A 256 1.16 31.25 17.60
CA GLU A 256 1.81 31.45 18.89
C GLU A 256 1.86 30.18 19.72
N PHE A 257 0.75 29.45 19.82
CA PHE A 257 0.72 28.18 20.54
C PHE A 257 1.59 27.14 19.84
N GLY A 258 1.50 27.04 18.51
CA GLY A 258 2.41 26.20 17.72
C GLY A 258 3.88 26.52 18.00
N LEU A 259 4.23 27.81 18.09
CA LEU A 259 5.57 28.25 18.42
C LEU A 259 5.98 27.82 19.84
N SER A 260 5.06 27.91 20.81
CA SER A 260 5.32 27.46 22.19
C SER A 260 5.61 25.96 22.28
N VAL A 261 4.98 25.15 21.42
CA VAL A 261 5.29 23.71 21.31
C VAL A 261 6.72 23.49 20.82
N LEU A 262 7.15 24.22 19.78
CA LEU A 262 8.53 24.15 19.29
C LEU A 262 9.55 24.58 20.35
N GLN A 263 9.23 25.63 21.12
CA GLN A 263 10.09 26.10 22.22
C GLN A 263 10.25 25.02 23.30
N ARG A 264 9.16 24.36 23.70
CA ARG A 264 9.20 23.25 24.66
C ARG A 264 10.04 22.07 24.15
N LEU A 265 9.99 21.78 22.85
CA LEU A 265 10.82 20.72 22.25
C LEU A 265 12.31 21.11 22.20
N ASP A 266 12.66 22.37 21.96
CA ASP A 266 14.04 22.86 22.06
C ASP A 266 14.59 22.77 23.50
N GLU A 267 13.75 23.00 24.51
CA GLU A 267 14.09 22.76 25.92
C GLU A 267 14.32 21.28 26.23
N GLU A 268 13.47 20.39 25.71
CA GLU A 268 13.62 18.94 25.88
C GLU A 268 14.89 18.42 25.19
N LEU A 269 15.23 18.94 24.01
CA LEU A 269 16.50 18.63 23.34
C LEU A 269 17.71 19.00 24.20
N LYS A 270 17.68 20.18 24.85
CA LYS A 270 18.74 20.60 25.78
C LYS A 270 18.83 19.68 26.99
N ARG A 271 17.68 19.36 27.61
CA ARG A 271 17.58 18.46 28.77
C ARG A 271 18.17 17.09 28.47
N ARG A 272 17.78 16.47 27.34
CA ARG A 272 18.33 15.19 26.88
C ARG A 272 19.83 15.30 26.60
N GLY A 273 20.27 16.39 25.98
CA GLY A 273 21.68 16.68 25.77
C GLY A 273 22.50 16.75 27.06
N ASP A 274 21.96 17.33 28.14
CA ASP A 274 22.59 17.32 29.47
C ASP A 274 22.68 15.90 30.05
N LEU A 275 21.58 15.12 29.99
CA LEU A 275 21.54 13.73 30.45
C LEU A 275 22.57 12.86 29.73
N PHE A 276 22.69 13.00 28.41
CA PHE A 276 23.63 12.24 27.59
C PHE A 276 25.08 12.64 27.92
N ARG A 277 25.34 13.95 28.08
CA ARG A 277 26.66 14.46 28.50
C ARG A 277 27.07 13.93 29.87
N HIS A 278 26.16 13.85 30.84
CA HIS A 278 26.45 13.32 32.17
C HIS A 278 26.89 11.85 32.16
N LEU A 279 26.38 11.04 31.23
CA LEU A 279 26.76 9.63 31.08
C LEU A 279 27.84 9.40 30.01
N GLY A 280 28.32 10.45 29.33
CA GLY A 280 29.34 10.33 28.29
C GLY A 280 28.87 9.63 27.01
N VAL A 281 27.57 9.69 26.71
CA VAL A 281 26.93 9.06 25.55
C VAL A 281 26.45 10.12 24.55
N GLN A 282 26.04 9.69 23.36
CA GLN A 282 25.64 10.61 22.27
C GLN A 282 24.22 10.38 21.77
N ASP A 283 23.57 9.29 22.17
CA ASP A 283 22.26 8.88 21.67
C ASP A 283 21.46 8.11 22.72
N LEU A 284 20.18 7.89 22.41
CA LEU A 284 19.25 7.17 23.28
C LEU A 284 19.68 5.72 23.54
N PRO A 285 20.10 4.91 22.54
CA PRO A 285 20.64 3.57 22.80
C PRO A 285 21.85 3.57 23.74
N GLY A 286 22.75 4.55 23.60
CA GLY A 286 23.87 4.73 24.49
C GLY A 286 23.42 5.07 25.91
N TYR A 287 22.46 5.97 26.07
CA TYR A 287 21.90 6.36 27.36
C TYR A 287 21.30 5.19 28.14
N GLU A 288 20.47 4.37 27.50
CA GLU A 288 19.92 3.17 28.13
C GLU A 288 21.01 2.17 28.52
N LYS A 289 21.96 1.91 27.61
CA LYS A 289 23.07 0.99 27.87
C LYS A 289 23.98 1.46 29.00
N ALA A 290 24.12 2.77 29.19
CA ALA A 290 24.89 3.37 30.28
C ALA A 290 24.16 3.34 31.63
N GLY A 291 22.95 2.77 31.71
CA GLY A 291 22.17 2.67 32.93
C GLY A 291 21.40 3.95 33.26
N GLY A 292 20.95 4.68 32.23
CA GLY A 292 20.02 5.79 32.37
C GLY A 292 18.82 5.42 33.25
N LYS A 293 18.53 6.25 34.25
CA LYS A 293 17.52 5.95 35.28
C LYS A 293 16.12 6.46 34.91
N GLU A 294 16.05 7.45 34.02
CA GLU A 294 14.80 8.04 33.57
C GLU A 294 14.44 7.47 32.20
N ALA A 295 13.19 7.06 32.01
CA ALA A 295 12.71 6.68 30.69
C ALA A 295 12.67 7.93 29.79
N ILE A 296 13.22 7.83 28.58
CA ILE A 296 13.25 8.91 27.60
C ILE A 296 12.49 8.45 26.36
N PRO A 297 11.16 8.63 26.31
CA PRO A 297 10.36 8.22 25.16
C PRO A 297 10.80 8.95 23.90
N ARG A 298 10.64 8.30 22.75
CA ARG A 298 10.74 8.95 21.44
C ARG A 298 9.61 9.96 21.31
N THR A 299 9.98 11.23 21.17
CA THR A 299 9.02 12.32 20.96
C THR A 299 8.66 12.42 19.48
N LEU A 300 7.39 12.22 19.14
CA LEU A 300 6.86 12.39 17.79
C LEU A 300 5.99 13.65 17.72
N LEU A 301 6.50 14.67 17.05
CA LEU A 301 5.77 15.89 16.72
C LEU A 301 5.01 15.70 15.41
N LEU A 302 3.68 15.70 15.46
CA LEU A 302 2.82 15.72 14.29
C LEU A 302 2.19 17.11 14.16
N ILE A 303 2.49 17.80 13.05
CA ILE A 303 1.90 19.09 12.72
C ILE A 303 1.04 18.90 11.46
N ASP A 304 -0.26 19.14 11.59
CA ASP A 304 -1.12 19.30 10.44
C ASP A 304 -1.10 20.75 9.93
N GLU A 305 -1.09 20.90 8.61
CA GLU A 305 -1.01 22.18 7.90
C GLU A 305 0.22 23.01 8.36
N PHE A 306 1.41 22.39 8.45
CA PHE A 306 2.62 23.04 8.98
C PHE A 306 3.00 24.35 8.28
N GLN A 307 2.59 24.54 7.02
CA GLN A 307 2.82 25.76 6.27
C GLN A 307 2.18 26.99 6.93
N GLU A 308 1.18 26.81 7.79
CA GLU A 308 0.51 27.90 8.54
C GLU A 308 1.49 28.68 9.44
N PHE A 309 2.60 28.07 9.87
CA PHE A 309 3.67 28.80 10.55
C PHE A 309 4.24 29.95 9.72
N PHE A 310 4.21 29.83 8.39
CA PHE A 310 4.97 30.66 7.44
C PHE A 310 4.08 31.47 6.50
N VAL A 311 2.77 31.56 6.77
CA VAL A 311 1.84 32.35 5.95
C VAL A 311 2.16 33.84 6.01
N GLU A 312 2.67 34.33 7.15
CA GLU A 312 3.09 35.72 7.34
C GLU A 312 4.61 35.80 7.56
N ASP A 313 5.24 36.85 7.04
CA ASP A 313 6.65 37.15 7.32
C ASP A 313 6.76 38.01 8.59
N ASP A 314 6.62 37.36 9.74
CA ASP A 314 6.65 37.98 11.06
C ASP A 314 7.65 37.30 12.01
N ARG A 315 7.68 37.79 13.25
CA ARG A 315 8.57 37.24 14.29
C ARG A 315 8.22 35.79 14.63
N ILE A 316 6.97 35.36 14.48
CA ILE A 316 6.55 33.99 14.76
C ILE A 316 7.14 33.04 13.73
N ALA A 317 6.99 33.36 12.43
CA ALA A 317 7.57 32.59 11.34
C ALA A 317 9.10 32.51 11.44
N GLN A 318 9.76 33.63 11.75
CA GLN A 318 11.21 33.68 11.93
C GLN A 318 11.68 32.81 13.10
N ASN A 319 11.00 32.87 14.24
CA ASN A 319 11.34 32.05 15.40
C ASN A 319 11.04 30.56 15.16
N ALA A 320 9.92 30.24 14.52
CA ALA A 320 9.56 28.87 14.15
C ALA A 320 10.62 28.27 13.21
N ASN A 321 11.09 29.03 12.22
CA ASN A 321 12.18 28.63 11.33
C ASN A 321 13.47 28.28 12.09
N VAL A 322 13.88 29.13 13.05
CA VAL A 322 15.09 28.89 13.86
C VAL A 322 14.95 27.63 14.72
N LEU A 323 13.78 27.42 15.34
CA LEU A 323 13.54 26.25 16.17
C LEU A 323 13.46 24.97 15.35
N LEU A 324 12.79 25.00 14.20
CA LEU A 324 12.74 23.86 13.29
C LEU A 324 14.12 23.49 12.74
N ASP A 325 14.95 24.47 12.36
CA ASP A 325 16.34 24.20 11.94
C ASP A 325 17.17 23.52 13.04
N ARG A 326 16.95 23.88 14.32
CA ARG A 326 17.60 23.22 15.45
C ARG A 326 17.07 21.81 15.72
N ILE A 327 15.76 21.61 15.62
CA ILE A 327 15.12 20.31 15.87
C ILE A 327 15.46 19.32 14.74
N VAL A 328 15.67 19.82 13.51
CA VAL A 328 15.89 18.98 12.34
C VAL A 328 17.34 18.50 12.20
N ARG A 329 18.30 19.26 12.76
CA ARG A 329 19.74 18.94 12.74
C ARG A 329 20.14 17.89 13.78
#